data_AF-A0A9P8L343-F1
#
_entry.id   AF-A0A9P8L343-F1
#
_cell.length_a   1.000
_cell.length_b   1.000
_cell.length_c   1.000
_cell.angle_alpha   90.00
_cell.angle_beta   90.00
_cell.angle_gamma   90.00
#
_symmetry.space_group_name_H-M   'P 1'
#
loop_
_entity.id
_entity.type
_entity.pdbx_description
1 polymer ?
#
loop_
_entity_poly.entity_id
_entity_poly.type
_entity_poly.pdbx_seq_one_letter_code
_entity_poly.pdbx_strand_id
1 'polypeptide(L)'
;MRWAAYAGTSTVLAAGVIIRAFQERANFYSAAVYLSQSNACLMILANLILLCVAGIMFGLQRLLYGPLRPIEIEQLYEKAWFAITETCLAMTIFREEVGGWFLVMFVALLVGKVWGWIGEGRVEVLEQQPPANPRLFHARLSFSLFLSLAFDISILNYAIKTVLQMARPNMMVMFAFEFAVLTVSSTSTAARYAISLTEALIIKRQTQLRLEERREELRVAREEALQRASTETDSTHQESPTQTSADLPDPASVGEMDVDVPGWDEKGQWVFYLDLITGKLHSPSIPPPILKV
;
A
#
# COMPACT_ATOMS: atom_id res chain seq x y z
N MET A 1 18.60 -21.84 5.57
CA MET A 1 18.60 -23.06 6.41
C MET A 1 18.06 -22.83 7.83
N ARG A 2 18.43 -21.76 8.53
CA ARG A 2 17.98 -21.51 9.92
C ARG A 2 16.45 -21.37 10.11
N TRP A 3 15.77 -20.63 9.23
CA TRP A 3 14.31 -20.45 9.29
C TRP A 3 13.52 -21.74 9.06
N ALA A 4 13.94 -22.55 8.09
CA ALA A 4 13.30 -23.83 7.81
C ALA A 4 13.48 -24.83 8.96
N ALA A 5 14.66 -24.85 9.58
CA ALA A 5 14.90 -25.68 10.77
C ALA A 5 14.01 -25.23 11.95
N TYR A 6 13.93 -23.93 12.22
CA TYR A 6 13.06 -23.38 13.26
C TYR A 6 11.58 -23.65 13.02
N ALA A 7 11.12 -23.51 11.77
CA ALA A 7 9.75 -23.83 11.39
C ALA A 7 9.46 -25.33 11.60
N GLY A 8 10.35 -26.19 11.11
CA GLY A 8 10.23 -27.64 11.26
C GLY A 8 10.21 -28.07 12.73
N THR A 9 11.12 -27.57 13.56
CA THR A 9 11.14 -27.89 15.00
C THR A 9 9.87 -27.39 15.70
N SER A 10 9.41 -26.19 15.40
CA SER A 10 8.17 -25.63 15.97
C SER A 10 6.95 -26.47 15.59
N THR A 11 6.85 -26.93 14.33
CA THR A 11 5.76 -27.80 13.88
C THR A 11 5.80 -29.17 14.55
N VAL A 12 6.98 -29.78 14.69
CA VAL A 12 7.15 -31.07 15.37
C VAL A 12 6.77 -30.97 16.85
N LEU A 13 7.21 -29.91 17.54
CA LEU A 13 6.87 -29.69 18.95
C LEU A 13 5.36 -29.50 19.15
N ALA A 14 4.72 -28.69 18.30
CA ALA A 14 3.28 -28.48 18.36
C ALA A 14 2.50 -29.77 18.09
N ALA A 15 2.90 -30.54 17.08
CA ALA A 15 2.29 -31.84 16.79
C ALA A 15 2.45 -32.80 17.97
N GLY A 16 3.64 -32.84 18.59
CA GLY A 16 3.90 -33.68 19.77
C GLY A 16 3.02 -33.33 20.96
N VAL A 17 2.83 -32.03 21.25
CA VAL A 17 1.95 -31.56 22.33
C VAL A 17 0.49 -31.92 22.06
N ILE A 18 0.02 -31.76 20.81
CA ILE A 18 -1.34 -32.13 20.41
C ILE A 18 -1.54 -33.65 20.55
N ILE A 19 -0.64 -34.46 19.99
CA ILE A 19 -0.70 -35.92 20.06
C ILE A 19 -0.71 -36.39 21.52
N ARG A 20 0.18 -35.83 22.36
CA ARG A 20 0.23 -36.16 23.78
C ARG A 20 -1.09 -35.84 24.48
N ALA A 21 -1.71 -34.70 24.20
CA ALA A 21 -2.99 -34.32 24.79
C ALA A 21 -4.12 -35.31 24.41
N PHE A 22 -4.14 -35.79 23.16
CA PHE A 22 -5.09 -36.81 22.72
C PHE A 22 -4.77 -38.22 23.24
N GLN A 23 -3.52 -38.52 23.57
CA GLN A 23 -3.15 -39.79 24.22
C GLN A 23 -3.54 -39.81 25.70
N GLU A 24 -3.38 -38.68 26.42
CA GLU A 24 -3.72 -38.57 27.84
C GLU A 24 -5.24 -38.39 28.09
N ARG A 25 -6.03 -38.04 27.07
CA ARG A 25 -7.46 -37.74 27.18
C ARG A 25 -8.24 -38.33 25.99
N ALA A 26 -9.23 -39.19 26.28
CA ALA A 26 -10.05 -39.85 25.26
C ALA A 26 -11.04 -38.90 24.52
N ASN A 27 -11.41 -37.78 25.15
CA ASN A 27 -12.41 -36.85 24.61
C ASN A 27 -11.75 -35.56 24.10
N PHE A 28 -12.20 -35.08 22.93
CA PHE A 28 -11.74 -33.83 22.32
C PHE A 28 -11.84 -32.63 23.28
N TYR A 29 -12.98 -32.49 23.96
CA TYR A 29 -13.19 -31.39 24.90
C TYR A 29 -12.14 -31.40 26.03
N SER A 30 -11.89 -32.58 26.63
CA SER A 30 -10.92 -32.71 27.72
C SER A 30 -9.47 -32.46 27.25
N ALA A 31 -9.13 -32.87 26.02
CA ALA A 31 -7.82 -32.56 25.42
C ALA A 31 -7.67 -31.06 25.15
N ALA A 32 -8.70 -30.39 24.62
CA ALA A 32 -8.70 -28.94 24.38
C ALA A 32 -8.57 -28.13 25.68
N VAL A 33 -9.30 -28.53 26.73
CA VAL A 33 -9.20 -27.89 28.06
C VAL A 33 -7.79 -28.07 28.63
N TYR A 34 -7.20 -29.27 28.53
CA TYR A 34 -5.82 -29.51 28.96
C TYR A 34 -4.81 -28.61 28.23
N LEU A 35 -4.93 -28.50 26.91
CA LEU A 35 -4.08 -27.63 26.09
C LEU A 35 -4.22 -26.16 26.48
N SER A 36 -5.43 -25.71 26.83
CA SER A 36 -5.69 -24.32 27.24
C SER A 36 -5.23 -23.98 28.67
N GLN A 37 -5.10 -24.98 29.56
CA GLN A 37 -4.69 -24.75 30.95
C GLN A 37 -3.17 -24.80 31.14
N SER A 38 -2.46 -25.49 30.26
CA SER A 38 -1.00 -25.61 30.35
C SER A 38 -0.31 -24.44 29.64
N ASN A 39 0.35 -23.57 30.42
CA ASN A 39 1.13 -22.44 29.90
C ASN A 39 2.17 -22.88 28.86
N ALA A 40 2.82 -24.02 29.05
CA ALA A 40 3.79 -24.56 28.10
C ALA A 40 3.15 -24.94 26.76
N CYS A 41 1.97 -25.58 26.80
CA CYS A 41 1.22 -25.94 25.59
C CYS A 41 0.79 -24.68 24.85
N LEU A 42 0.22 -23.70 25.58
CA LEU A 42 -0.17 -22.41 25.02
C LEU A 42 0.99 -21.69 24.34
N MET A 43 2.18 -21.65 24.95
CA MET A 43 3.35 -21.00 24.32
C MET A 43 3.79 -21.70 23.03
N ILE A 44 3.82 -23.03 23.01
CA ILE A 44 4.21 -23.82 21.82
C ILE A 44 3.18 -23.62 20.69
N LEU A 45 1.89 -23.69 21.01
CA LEU A 45 0.80 -23.48 20.07
C LEU A 45 0.77 -22.03 19.55
N ALA A 46 0.93 -21.04 20.43
CA ALA A 46 1.00 -19.63 20.05
C ALA A 46 2.19 -19.36 19.12
N ASN A 47 3.34 -19.96 19.39
CA ASN A 47 4.51 -19.85 18.52
C ASN A 47 4.24 -20.40 17.11
N LEU A 48 3.57 -21.55 17.00
CA LEU A 48 3.17 -22.10 15.70
C LEU A 48 2.16 -21.18 14.99
N ILE A 49 1.18 -20.64 15.71
CA ILE A 49 0.20 -19.71 15.13
C ILE A 49 0.89 -18.45 14.60
N LEU A 50 1.80 -17.85 15.38
CA LEU A 50 2.59 -16.69 14.96
C LEU A 50 3.42 -17.01 13.71
N LEU A 51 4.04 -18.18 13.64
CA LEU A 51 4.77 -18.64 12.47
C LEU A 51 3.86 -18.76 11.24
N CYS A 52 2.67 -19.35 11.39
CA CYS A 52 1.68 -19.45 10.33
C CYS A 52 1.20 -18.08 9.85
N VAL A 53 0.88 -17.17 10.77
CA VAL A 53 0.47 -15.79 10.44
C VAL A 53 1.59 -15.06 9.70
N ALA A 54 2.83 -15.13 10.18
CA ALA A 54 3.98 -14.53 9.51
C ALA A 54 4.23 -15.14 8.12
N GLY A 55 4.07 -16.46 7.98
CA GLY A 55 4.20 -17.16 6.69
C GLY A 55 3.12 -16.77 5.69
N ILE A 56 1.86 -16.69 6.13
CA ILE A 56 0.73 -16.23 5.30
C ILE A 56 0.96 -14.78 4.88
N MET A 57 1.33 -13.91 5.83
CA MET A 57 1.61 -12.51 5.56
C MET A 57 2.74 -12.33 4.56
N PHE A 58 3.84 -13.06 4.72
CA PHE A 58 4.97 -13.05 3.78
C PHE A 58 4.54 -13.56 2.39
N GLY A 59 3.77 -14.64 2.33
CA GLY A 59 3.24 -15.18 1.08
C GLY A 59 2.31 -14.19 0.36
N LEU A 60 1.41 -13.57 1.10
CA LEU A 60 0.45 -12.59 0.57
C LEU A 60 1.16 -11.30 0.14
N GLN A 61 2.14 -10.85 0.92
CA GLN A 61 3.03 -9.74 0.57
C GLN A 61 3.77 -10.03 -0.73
N ARG A 62 4.29 -11.26 -0.92
CA ARG A 62 4.98 -11.64 -2.15
C ARG A 62 4.05 -11.71 -3.35
N LEU A 63 2.82 -12.17 -3.14
CA LEU A 63 1.80 -12.28 -4.18
C LEU A 63 1.31 -10.90 -4.66
N LEU A 64 1.02 -10.00 -3.71
CA LEU A 64 0.43 -8.70 -4.00
C LEU A 64 1.47 -7.60 -4.27
N TYR A 65 2.53 -7.52 -3.47
CA TYR A 65 3.55 -6.47 -3.59
C TYR A 65 4.85 -6.89 -4.28
N GLY A 66 5.07 -8.19 -4.50
CA GLY A 66 6.33 -8.69 -5.07
C GLY A 66 7.53 -8.52 -4.12
N PRO A 67 8.79 -8.53 -4.61
CA PRO A 67 9.95 -8.25 -3.77
C PRO A 67 9.93 -6.83 -3.22
N LEU A 68 10.04 -6.69 -1.90
CA LEU A 68 10.31 -5.38 -1.27
C LEU A 68 11.72 -4.94 -1.61
N ARG A 69 11.87 -3.63 -1.80
CA ARG A 69 13.16 -2.98 -2.00
C ARG A 69 13.88 -2.85 -0.64
N PRO A 70 15.22 -2.81 -0.62
CA PRO A 70 15.97 -2.67 0.63
C PRO A 70 15.52 -1.47 1.49
N ILE A 71 15.24 -0.33 0.85
CA ILE A 71 14.76 0.88 1.54
C ILE A 71 13.41 0.67 2.25
N GLU A 72 12.50 -0.09 1.63
CA GLU A 72 11.19 -0.38 2.23
C GLU A 72 11.35 -1.29 3.45
N ILE A 73 12.30 -2.23 3.41
CA ILE A 73 12.59 -3.13 4.52
C ILE A 73 13.20 -2.37 5.70
N GLU A 74 14.12 -1.45 5.42
CA GLU A 74 14.77 -0.62 6.44
C GLU A 74 13.75 0.28 7.17
N GLN A 75 12.93 1.00 6.40
CA GLN A 75 11.85 1.82 6.96
C GLN A 75 10.83 0.99 7.75
N LEU A 76 10.46 -0.20 7.25
CA LEU A 76 9.58 -1.11 7.99
C LEU A 76 10.19 -1.51 9.32
N TYR A 77 11.50 -1.80 9.36
CA TYR A 77 12.17 -2.21 10.59
C TYR A 77 12.19 -1.08 11.63
N GLU A 78 12.50 0.15 11.19
CA GLU A 78 12.45 1.33 12.05
C GLU A 78 11.04 1.57 12.61
N LYS A 79 10.03 1.67 11.73
CA LYS A 79 8.62 1.85 12.13
C LYS A 79 8.14 0.71 13.04
N ALA A 80 8.51 -0.53 12.76
CA ALA A 80 8.11 -1.70 13.54
C ALA A 80 8.69 -1.66 14.95
N TRP A 81 9.97 -1.33 15.11
CA TRP A 81 10.58 -1.25 16.43
C TRP A 81 9.89 -0.19 17.30
N PHE A 82 9.62 1.01 16.74
CA PHE A 82 8.88 2.04 17.45
C PHE A 82 7.46 1.59 17.84
N ALA A 83 6.69 1.06 16.89
CA ALA A 83 5.32 0.62 17.16
C ALA A 83 5.24 -0.51 18.20
N ILE A 84 6.19 -1.45 18.16
CA ILE A 84 6.28 -2.52 19.16
C ILE A 84 6.56 -1.90 20.53
N THR A 85 7.53 -0.98 20.64
CA THR A 85 7.86 -0.36 21.93
C THR A 85 6.71 0.47 22.49
N GLU A 86 6.00 1.22 21.66
CA GLU A 86 4.83 2.00 22.05
C GLU A 86 3.71 1.10 22.59
N THR A 87 3.43 0.01 21.87
CA THR A 87 2.38 -0.92 22.30
C THR A 87 2.80 -1.70 23.55
N CYS A 88 4.08 -2.05 23.67
CA CYS A 88 4.63 -2.66 24.89
C CYS A 88 4.53 -1.71 26.08
N LEU A 89 4.83 -0.41 25.90
CA LEU A 89 4.67 0.59 26.94
C LEU A 89 3.21 0.67 27.38
N ALA A 90 2.28 0.75 26.44
CA ALA A 90 0.87 0.81 26.77
C ALA A 90 0.34 -0.49 27.42
N MET A 91 0.94 -1.64 27.09
CA MET A 91 0.65 -2.92 27.75
C MET A 91 0.94 -2.86 29.25
N THR A 92 1.98 -2.13 29.67
CA THR A 92 2.34 -2.00 31.09
C THR A 92 1.32 -1.22 31.91
N ILE A 93 0.54 -0.34 31.28
CA ILE A 93 -0.50 0.45 31.94
C ILE A 93 -1.68 -0.43 32.38
N PHE A 94 -1.95 -1.53 31.66
CA PHE A 94 -3.10 -2.41 31.91
C PHE A 94 -2.70 -3.86 32.23
N ARG A 95 -1.58 -4.01 32.96
CA ARG A 95 -0.88 -5.28 33.23
C ARG A 95 -1.75 -6.48 33.67
N GLU A 96 -2.92 -6.24 34.25
CA GLU A 96 -3.83 -7.30 34.74
C GLU A 96 -4.60 -8.04 33.63
N GLU A 97 -4.53 -7.59 32.37
CA GLU A 97 -5.43 -8.03 31.30
C GLU A 97 -4.75 -8.79 30.15
N VAL A 98 -3.49 -9.20 30.33
CA VAL A 98 -2.71 -9.92 29.32
C VAL A 98 -3.20 -11.37 29.18
N GLY A 99 -4.25 -11.57 28.38
CA GLY A 99 -4.83 -12.86 28.03
C GLY A 99 -4.51 -13.32 26.61
N GLY A 100 -4.96 -14.53 26.24
CA GLY A 100 -4.82 -15.04 24.86
C GLY A 100 -5.51 -14.17 23.81
N TRP A 101 -6.65 -13.55 24.17
CA TRP A 101 -7.37 -12.64 23.27
C TRP A 101 -6.59 -11.34 23.01
N PHE A 102 -5.90 -10.82 24.03
CA PHE A 102 -5.02 -9.67 23.88
C PHE A 102 -3.94 -9.93 22.82
N LEU A 103 -3.31 -11.11 22.86
CA LEU A 103 -2.29 -11.50 21.87
C LEU A 103 -2.88 -11.50 20.45
N VAL A 104 -4.11 -11.98 20.26
CA VAL A 104 -4.78 -11.96 18.96
C VAL A 104 -4.97 -10.53 18.45
N MET A 105 -5.49 -9.63 19.29
CA MET A 105 -5.68 -8.22 18.92
C MET A 105 -4.34 -7.52 18.64
N PHE A 106 -3.32 -7.80 19.43
CA PHE A 106 -1.98 -7.26 19.25
C PHE A 106 -1.35 -7.70 17.93
N VAL A 107 -1.41 -8.99 17.62
CA VAL A 107 -0.91 -9.52 16.35
C VAL A 107 -1.69 -8.95 15.17
N ALA A 108 -3.02 -8.85 15.28
CA ALA A 108 -3.86 -8.22 14.26
C ALA A 108 -3.47 -6.76 14.02
N LEU A 109 -3.19 -6.00 15.08
CA LEU A 109 -2.72 -4.62 14.97
C LEU A 109 -1.36 -4.52 14.27
N LEU A 110 -0.39 -5.36 14.65
CA LEU A 110 0.93 -5.37 14.01
C LEU A 110 0.85 -5.76 12.54
N VAL A 111 0.07 -6.79 12.20
CA VAL A 111 -0.15 -7.21 10.81
C VAL A 111 -0.76 -6.06 10.01
N GLY A 112 -1.79 -5.40 10.55
CA GLY A 112 -2.41 -4.23 9.91
C GLY A 112 -1.43 -3.07 9.71
N LYS A 113 -0.66 -2.69 10.74
CA LYS A 113 0.36 -1.61 10.65
C LYS A 113 1.39 -1.91 9.57
N VAL A 114 1.99 -3.09 9.61
CA VAL A 114 3.03 -3.47 8.64
C VAL A 114 2.45 -3.55 7.22
N TRP A 115 1.24 -4.10 7.04
CA TRP A 115 0.58 -4.13 5.74
C TRP A 115 0.32 -2.72 5.21
N GLY A 116 -0.18 -1.82 6.06
CA GLY A 116 -0.40 -0.41 5.75
C GLY A 116 0.89 0.31 5.34
N TRP A 117 1.99 0.12 6.07
CA TRP A 117 3.28 0.73 5.73
C TRP A 117 3.86 0.24 4.41
N ILE A 118 3.65 -1.03 4.05
CA ILE A 118 4.04 -1.55 2.73
C ILE A 118 3.19 -0.87 1.64
N GLY A 119 1.89 -0.73 1.87
CA GLY A 119 0.99 -0.01 0.97
C GLY A 119 1.42 1.44 0.75
N GLU A 120 1.68 2.17 1.84
CA GLU A 120 2.15 3.55 1.85
C GLU A 120 3.44 3.70 1.04
N GLY A 121 4.46 2.89 1.33
CA GLY A 121 5.74 2.95 0.59
C GLY A 121 5.59 2.65 -0.90
N ARG A 122 4.62 1.81 -1.30
CA ARG A 122 4.35 1.54 -2.72
C ARG A 122 3.60 2.65 -3.43
N VAL A 123 2.72 3.36 -2.72
CA VAL A 123 2.07 4.56 -3.26
C VAL A 123 3.08 5.68 -3.44
N GLU A 124 3.99 5.88 -2.48
CA GLU A 124 5.07 6.87 -2.59
C GLU A 124 5.96 6.63 -3.82
N VAL A 125 6.28 5.37 -4.12
CA VAL A 125 7.05 5.00 -5.32
C VAL A 125 6.31 5.36 -6.59
N LEU A 126 5.00 5.09 -6.61
CA LEU A 126 4.15 5.41 -7.76
C LEU A 126 4.12 6.93 -8.01
N GLU A 127 4.15 7.74 -6.96
CA GLU A 127 4.21 9.20 -7.07
C GLU A 127 5.56 9.70 -7.59
N GLN A 128 6.66 9.03 -7.21
CA GLN A 128 8.01 9.40 -7.64
C GLN A 128 8.32 8.96 -9.08
N GLN A 129 7.87 7.76 -9.49
CA GLN A 129 8.20 7.18 -10.78
C GLN A 129 7.03 6.38 -11.39
N PRO A 130 6.68 6.60 -12.67
CA PRO A 130 5.67 5.80 -13.34
C PRO A 130 6.13 4.33 -13.50
N PRO A 131 5.25 3.34 -13.27
CA PRO A 131 5.62 1.94 -13.26
C PRO A 131 5.83 1.39 -14.68
N ALA A 132 6.87 0.55 -14.85
CA ALA A 132 7.18 -0.09 -16.13
C ALA A 132 6.04 -0.97 -16.71
N ASN A 133 5.20 -1.56 -15.84
CA ASN A 133 4.04 -2.37 -16.23
C ASN A 133 2.76 -1.84 -15.54
N PRO A 134 2.04 -0.88 -16.15
CA PRO A 134 1.00 -0.14 -15.44
C PRO A 134 -0.18 -1.02 -15.01
N ARG A 135 -0.72 -1.87 -15.89
CA ARG A 135 -1.98 -2.60 -15.62
C ARG A 135 -1.86 -3.58 -14.45
N LEU A 136 -0.83 -4.43 -14.45
CA LEU A 136 -0.64 -5.45 -13.41
C LEU A 136 -0.26 -4.82 -12.06
N PHE A 137 0.53 -3.75 -12.09
CA PHE A 137 0.91 -3.02 -10.89
C PHE A 137 -0.31 -2.36 -10.23
N HIS A 138 -1.11 -1.62 -11.00
CA HIS A 138 -2.32 -0.97 -10.49
C HIS A 138 -3.36 -1.97 -9.99
N ALA A 139 -3.57 -3.09 -10.71
CA ALA A 139 -4.51 -4.13 -10.27
C ALA A 139 -4.10 -4.76 -8.92
N ARG A 140 -2.82 -5.11 -8.76
CA ARG A 140 -2.30 -5.69 -7.52
C ARG A 140 -2.31 -4.68 -6.36
N LEU A 141 -1.84 -3.46 -6.60
CA LEU A 141 -1.80 -2.41 -5.59
C LEU A 141 -3.21 -2.01 -5.15
N SER A 142 -4.14 -1.81 -6.09
CA SER A 142 -5.53 -1.50 -5.79
C SER A 142 -6.21 -2.60 -4.98
N PHE A 143 -6.03 -3.87 -5.36
CA PHE A 143 -6.56 -4.99 -4.59
C PHE A 143 -5.96 -5.05 -3.17
N SER A 144 -4.67 -4.77 -3.03
CA SER A 144 -4.00 -4.76 -1.74
C SER A 144 -4.45 -3.64 -0.82
N LEU A 145 -4.64 -2.43 -1.35
CA LEU A 145 -5.17 -1.28 -0.61
C LEU A 145 -6.63 -1.51 -0.21
N PHE A 146 -7.43 -2.09 -1.10
CA PHE A 146 -8.80 -2.49 -0.79
C PHE A 146 -8.84 -3.53 0.34
N LEU A 147 -7.97 -4.55 0.28
CA LEU A 147 -7.88 -5.57 1.32
C LEU A 147 -7.46 -4.96 2.67
N SER A 148 -6.50 -4.03 2.67
CA SER A 148 -6.10 -3.29 3.86
C SER A 148 -7.29 -2.54 4.46
N LEU A 149 -7.98 -1.72 3.67
CA LEU A 149 -9.08 -0.91 4.15
C LEU A 149 -10.26 -1.76 4.65
N ALA A 150 -10.57 -2.86 3.95
CA ALA A 150 -11.59 -3.81 4.37
C ALA A 150 -11.23 -4.47 5.71
N PHE A 151 -9.97 -4.86 5.90
CA PHE A 151 -9.48 -5.39 7.17
C PHE A 151 -9.57 -4.36 8.29
N ASP A 152 -9.08 -3.13 8.06
CA ASP A 152 -9.02 -2.05 9.04
C ASP A 152 -10.45 -1.66 9.52
N ILE A 153 -11.38 -1.48 8.58
CA ILE A 153 -12.78 -1.20 8.90
C ILE A 153 -13.43 -2.37 9.64
N SER A 154 -13.12 -3.61 9.26
CA SER A 154 -13.71 -4.80 9.92
C SER A 154 -13.22 -4.94 11.35
N ILE A 155 -11.91 -4.81 11.59
CA ILE A 155 -11.32 -4.93 12.92
C ILE A 155 -11.69 -3.74 13.82
N LEU A 156 -11.80 -2.53 13.26
CA LEU A 156 -12.30 -1.37 13.99
C LEU A 156 -13.76 -1.54 14.41
N ASN A 157 -14.62 -2.00 13.50
CA ASN A 157 -16.03 -2.29 13.82
C ASN A 157 -16.16 -3.37 14.88
N TYR A 158 -15.35 -4.42 14.80
CA TYR A 158 -15.26 -5.43 15.84
C TYR A 158 -14.84 -4.79 17.18
N ALA A 159 -13.77 -4.00 17.18
CA ALA A 159 -13.25 -3.38 18.38
C ALA A 159 -14.26 -2.44 19.05
N ILE A 160 -14.92 -1.58 18.27
CA ILE A 160 -15.96 -0.67 18.78
C ILE A 160 -17.12 -1.46 19.39
N LYS A 161 -17.63 -2.50 18.71
CA LYS A 161 -18.73 -3.33 19.23
C LYS A 161 -18.34 -4.01 20.54
N THR A 162 -17.14 -4.56 20.61
CA THR A 162 -16.63 -5.21 21.83
C THR A 162 -16.46 -4.20 22.96
N VAL A 163 -15.91 -3.01 22.70
CA VAL A 163 -15.80 -1.93 23.70
C VAL A 163 -17.17 -1.49 24.22
N LEU A 164 -18.16 -1.34 23.33
CA LEU A 164 -19.52 -0.93 23.71
C LEU A 164 -20.26 -1.98 24.56
N GLN A 165 -19.95 -3.26 24.38
CA GLN A 165 -20.54 -4.36 25.15
C GLN A 165 -19.86 -4.58 26.51
N MET A 166 -18.66 -4.01 26.71
CA MET A 166 -17.92 -4.14 27.96
C MET A 166 -18.44 -3.16 29.01
N ALA A 167 -18.69 -3.68 30.22
CA ALA A 167 -19.15 -2.86 31.34
C ALA A 167 -18.04 -1.95 31.95
N ARG A 168 -16.77 -2.23 31.66
CA ARG A 168 -15.62 -1.44 32.13
C ARG A 168 -14.62 -1.17 31.00
N PRO A 169 -14.08 0.06 30.89
CA PRO A 169 -12.98 0.37 29.98
C PRO A 169 -11.74 -0.47 30.31
N ASN A 170 -11.11 -1.03 29.27
CA ASN A 170 -9.93 -1.90 29.32
C ASN A 170 -9.00 -1.54 28.13
N MET A 171 -7.82 -2.17 28.01
CA MET A 171 -6.95 -2.24 26.83
C MET A 171 -7.68 -2.32 25.49
N MET A 172 -8.87 -2.93 25.43
CA MET A 172 -9.67 -2.95 24.21
C MET A 172 -9.98 -1.54 23.68
N VAL A 173 -10.12 -0.54 24.55
CA VAL A 173 -10.30 0.88 24.18
C VAL A 173 -9.04 1.42 23.51
N MET A 174 -7.87 1.10 24.05
CA MET A 174 -6.60 1.48 23.44
C MET A 174 -6.43 0.85 22.06
N PHE A 175 -6.74 -0.45 21.93
CA PHE A 175 -6.77 -1.11 20.62
C PHE A 175 -7.77 -0.47 19.66
N ALA A 176 -8.99 -0.15 20.11
CA ALA A 176 -9.98 0.51 19.27
C ALA A 176 -9.48 1.87 18.75
N PHE A 177 -8.77 2.64 19.58
CA PHE A 177 -8.10 3.87 19.16
C PHE A 177 -7.00 3.60 18.14
N GLU A 178 -6.11 2.65 18.39
CA GLU A 178 -5.04 2.26 17.46
C GLU A 178 -5.60 1.77 16.10
N PHE A 179 -6.68 0.98 16.12
CA PHE A 179 -7.35 0.55 14.90
C PHE A 179 -8.06 1.71 14.18
N ALA A 180 -8.53 2.73 14.91
CA ALA A 180 -9.08 3.94 14.31
C ALA A 180 -7.98 4.73 13.59
N VAL A 181 -6.82 4.93 14.24
CA VAL A 181 -5.65 5.57 13.63
C VAL A 181 -5.18 4.77 12.42
N LEU A 182 -5.16 3.45 12.50
CA LEU A 182 -4.81 2.58 11.38
C LEU A 182 -5.79 2.75 10.21
N THR A 183 -7.10 2.74 10.47
CA THR A 183 -8.15 2.93 9.45
C THR A 183 -8.04 4.29 8.77
N VAL A 184 -7.77 5.35 9.53
CA VAL A 184 -7.53 6.69 9.01
C VAL A 184 -6.30 6.72 8.10
N SER A 185 -5.18 6.14 8.56
CA SER A 185 -3.92 6.12 7.81
C SER A 185 -4.06 5.34 6.49
N SER A 186 -4.78 4.22 6.54
CA SER A 186 -5.13 3.38 5.39
C SER A 186 -6.04 4.10 4.39
N THR A 187 -7.07 4.82 4.90
CA THR A 187 -7.95 5.66 4.07
C THR A 187 -7.18 6.79 3.41
N SER A 188 -6.26 7.44 4.13
CA SER A 188 -5.40 8.50 3.60
C SER A 188 -4.51 7.97 2.47
N THR A 189 -3.89 6.81 2.66
CA THR A 189 -3.08 6.14 1.63
C THR A 189 -3.91 5.78 0.40
N ALA A 190 -5.13 5.25 0.60
CA ALA A 190 -6.04 4.93 -0.49
C ALA A 190 -6.48 6.20 -1.26
N ALA A 191 -6.71 7.31 -0.57
CA ALA A 191 -7.06 8.58 -1.18
C ALA A 191 -5.87 9.19 -1.95
N ARG A 192 -4.64 9.13 -1.42
CA ARG A 192 -3.43 9.49 -2.17
C ARG A 192 -3.30 8.68 -3.45
N TYR A 193 -3.46 7.36 -3.36
CA TYR A 193 -3.47 6.49 -4.53
C TYR A 193 -4.55 6.87 -5.56
N ALA A 194 -5.76 7.22 -5.10
CA ALA A 194 -6.83 7.67 -5.98
C ALA A 194 -6.46 8.98 -6.71
N ILE A 195 -5.85 9.93 -6.00
CA ILE A 195 -5.34 11.19 -6.60
C ILE A 195 -4.27 10.88 -7.65
N SER A 196 -3.27 10.06 -7.33
CA SER A 196 -2.22 9.66 -8.30
C SER A 196 -2.81 8.96 -9.53
N LEU A 197 -3.86 8.14 -9.34
CA LEU A 197 -4.54 7.47 -10.46
C LEU A 197 -5.29 8.49 -11.33
N THR A 198 -6.00 9.45 -10.74
CA THR A 198 -6.66 10.51 -11.51
C THR A 198 -5.68 11.35 -12.30
N GLU A 199 -4.54 11.70 -11.72
CA GLU A 199 -3.45 12.40 -12.40
C GLU A 199 -2.95 11.60 -13.60
N ALA A 200 -2.63 10.31 -13.40
CA ALA A 200 -2.16 9.45 -14.47
C ALA A 200 -3.19 9.35 -15.62
N LEU A 201 -4.49 9.34 -15.30
CA LEU A 201 -5.56 9.35 -16.30
C LEU A 201 -5.66 10.69 -17.04
N ILE A 202 -5.52 11.81 -16.34
CA ILE A 202 -5.53 13.16 -16.94
C ILE A 202 -4.34 13.32 -17.88
N ILE A 203 -3.12 13.01 -17.40
CA ILE A 203 -1.90 13.09 -18.20
C ILE A 203 -2.02 12.21 -19.44
N LYS A 204 -2.50 10.97 -19.29
CA LYS A 204 -2.69 10.08 -20.44
C LYS A 204 -3.66 10.64 -21.47
N ARG A 205 -4.79 11.21 -21.04
CA ARG A 205 -5.75 11.84 -21.96
C ARG A 205 -5.16 13.06 -22.66
N GLN A 206 -4.47 13.93 -21.92
CA GLN A 206 -3.81 15.11 -22.50
C GLN A 206 -2.70 14.71 -23.49
N THR A 207 -1.92 13.68 -23.17
CA THR A 207 -0.87 13.13 -24.05
C THR A 207 -1.48 12.62 -25.35
N GLN A 208 -2.58 11.86 -25.27
CA GLN A 208 -3.25 11.32 -26.47
C GLN A 208 -3.81 12.44 -27.36
N LEU A 209 -4.49 13.43 -26.77
CA LEU A 209 -5.06 14.55 -27.52
C LEU A 209 -3.96 15.38 -28.20
N ARG A 210 -2.90 15.75 -27.47
CA ARG A 210 -1.80 16.51 -28.06
C ARG A 210 -1.02 15.72 -29.10
N LEU A 211 -0.87 14.40 -28.93
CA LEU A 211 -0.25 13.54 -29.92
C LEU A 211 -1.06 13.51 -31.22
N GLU A 212 -2.39 13.47 -31.13
CA GLU A 212 -3.28 13.55 -32.28
C GLU A 212 -3.19 14.90 -32.98
N GLU A 213 -3.24 16.00 -32.23
CA GLU A 213 -3.05 17.36 -32.76
C GLU A 213 -1.71 17.51 -33.49
N ARG A 214 -0.62 17.07 -32.87
CA ARG A 214 0.73 17.19 -33.45
C ARG A 214 0.90 16.36 -34.71
N ARG A 215 0.26 15.19 -34.78
CA ARG A 215 0.26 14.33 -35.98
C ARG A 215 -0.52 14.97 -37.13
N GLU A 216 -1.65 15.61 -36.84
CA GLU A 216 -2.43 16.32 -37.86
C GLU A 216 -1.71 17.57 -38.36
N GLU A 217 -1.09 18.35 -37.48
CA GLU A 217 -0.27 19.51 -37.87
C GLU A 217 0.84 19.12 -38.87
N LEU A 218 1.55 18.02 -38.60
CA LEU A 218 2.58 17.51 -39.50
C LEU A 218 2.01 16.98 -40.82
N ARG A 219 0.83 16.35 -40.79
CA ARG A 219 0.16 15.88 -42.00
C ARG A 219 -0.19 17.04 -42.92
N VAL A 220 -0.79 18.09 -42.38
CA VAL A 220 -1.13 19.31 -43.11
C VAL A 220 0.13 20.02 -43.64
N ALA A 221 1.15 20.18 -42.80
CA ALA A 221 2.42 20.80 -43.20
C ALA A 221 3.10 20.05 -44.36
N ARG A 222 3.03 18.71 -44.38
CA ARG A 222 3.57 17.89 -45.46
C ARG A 222 2.77 18.04 -46.76
N GLU A 223 1.44 18.09 -46.68
CA GLU A 223 0.56 18.32 -47.82
C GLU A 223 0.82 19.70 -48.46
N GLU A 224 0.99 20.75 -47.64
CA GLU A 224 1.36 22.09 -48.10
C GLU A 224 2.75 22.12 -48.77
N ALA A 225 3.74 21.44 -48.19
CA ALA A 225 5.09 21.37 -48.76
C ALA A 225 5.10 20.68 -50.13
N LEU A 226 4.32 19.60 -50.30
CA LEU A 226 4.15 18.92 -51.58
C LEU A 226 3.45 19.80 -52.62
N GLN A 227 2.43 20.58 -52.21
CA GLN A 227 1.76 21.53 -53.09
C GLN A 227 2.70 22.65 -53.56
N ARG A 228 3.50 23.24 -52.65
CA ARG A 228 4.51 24.25 -53.00
C ARG A 228 5.54 23.71 -54.00
N ALA A 229 6.07 22.52 -53.75
CA ALA A 229 7.01 21.87 -54.65
C ALA A 229 6.41 21.59 -56.04
N SER A 230 5.13 21.15 -56.11
CA SER A 230 4.45 20.94 -57.40
C SER A 230 4.20 22.24 -58.18
N THR A 231 3.97 23.36 -57.49
CA THR A 231 3.74 24.67 -58.10
C THR A 231 5.05 25.31 -58.60
N GLU A 232 6.16 25.09 -57.90
CA GLU A 232 7.49 25.60 -58.28
C GLU A 232 8.08 24.84 -59.48
N THR A 233 7.78 23.54 -59.61
CA THR A 233 8.28 22.67 -60.71
C THR A 233 7.83 23.13 -62.12
N ASP A 234 6.73 23.87 -62.24
CA ASP A 234 6.25 24.43 -63.52
C ASP A 234 7.00 25.70 -63.98
N SER A 235 7.85 26.29 -63.14
CA SER A 235 8.41 27.63 -63.40
C SER A 235 9.93 27.71 -63.62
N THR A 236 10.75 26.76 -63.14
CA THR A 236 12.19 26.72 -63.48
C THR A 236 12.75 25.31 -63.25
N HIS A 237 13.52 24.80 -64.20
CA HIS A 237 14.33 23.60 -63.99
C HIS A 237 15.27 23.81 -62.80
N GLN A 238 15.36 22.78 -61.95
CA GLN A 238 16.45 22.49 -61.01
C GLN A 238 16.12 22.68 -59.52
N GLU A 239 15.36 21.73 -58.97
CA GLU A 239 15.67 20.99 -57.75
C GLU A 239 14.78 19.75 -57.68
N SER A 240 15.32 18.60 -57.28
CA SER A 240 14.54 17.35 -57.24
C SER A 240 13.50 17.41 -56.11
N PRO A 241 12.22 17.03 -56.34
CA PRO A 241 11.11 17.19 -55.38
C PRO A 241 11.28 16.38 -54.07
N THR A 242 12.32 15.54 -54.01
CA THR A 242 12.62 14.67 -52.87
C THR A 242 13.32 15.39 -51.72
N GLN A 243 13.98 16.53 -51.93
CA GLN A 243 14.78 17.17 -50.86
C GLN A 243 13.94 17.95 -49.84
N THR A 244 12.97 18.75 -50.27
CA THR A 244 12.10 19.53 -49.36
C THR A 244 11.09 18.67 -48.59
N SER A 245 10.67 17.54 -49.18
CA SER A 245 9.77 16.57 -48.54
C SER A 245 10.49 15.56 -47.63
N ALA A 246 11.82 15.50 -47.69
CA ALA A 246 12.66 14.62 -46.86
C ALA A 246 13.04 15.23 -45.50
N ASP A 247 12.88 16.55 -45.31
CA ASP A 247 13.32 17.26 -44.10
C ASP A 247 12.24 17.34 -43.00
N LEU A 248 10.96 17.09 -43.34
CA LEU A 248 9.87 16.98 -42.36
C LEU A 248 9.80 15.56 -41.77
N PRO A 249 9.83 15.41 -40.43
CA PRO A 249 9.65 14.12 -39.76
C PRO A 249 8.33 13.47 -40.16
N ASP A 250 8.33 12.14 -40.29
CA ASP A 250 7.12 11.39 -40.63
C ASP A 250 6.09 11.54 -39.49
N PRO A 251 4.81 11.86 -39.75
CA PRO A 251 3.80 11.97 -38.68
C PRO A 251 3.66 10.69 -37.84
N ALA A 252 3.95 9.51 -38.40
CA ALA A 252 3.95 8.26 -37.65
C ALA A 252 5.20 8.09 -36.76
N SER A 253 6.25 8.88 -36.97
CA SER A 253 7.47 8.88 -36.14
C SER A 253 7.37 9.72 -34.87
N VAL A 254 6.35 10.60 -34.77
CA VAL A 254 6.09 11.39 -33.55
C VAL A 254 5.59 10.48 -32.43
N GLY A 255 6.40 10.39 -31.38
CA GLY A 255 6.16 9.61 -30.18
C GLY A 255 5.64 10.46 -29.02
N GLU A 256 5.26 9.78 -27.94
CA GLU A 256 4.77 10.43 -26.70
C GLU A 256 5.80 11.37 -26.07
N MET A 257 7.10 11.21 -26.37
CA MET A 257 8.18 12.07 -25.86
C MET A 257 8.32 13.41 -26.60
N ASP A 258 7.72 13.54 -27.78
CA ASP A 258 7.82 14.76 -28.61
C ASP A 258 6.75 15.79 -28.26
N VAL A 259 5.95 15.49 -27.23
CA VAL A 259 4.76 16.23 -26.85
C VAL A 259 4.83 16.60 -25.37
N ASP A 260 5.05 17.88 -25.10
CA ASP A 260 4.92 18.40 -23.74
C ASP A 260 3.47 18.32 -23.28
N VAL A 261 3.22 18.13 -21.99
CA VAL A 261 1.85 18.07 -21.42
C VAL A 261 1.81 18.98 -20.20
N PRO A 262 0.77 19.83 -20.03
CA PRO A 262 0.74 20.79 -18.92
C PRO A 262 0.64 20.11 -17.55
N GLY A 263 0.07 18.90 -17.49
CA GLY A 263 -0.14 18.16 -16.25
C GLY A 263 -1.41 18.60 -15.51
N TRP A 264 -1.46 18.32 -14.21
CA TRP A 264 -2.57 18.71 -13.32
C TRP A 264 -2.09 19.72 -12.27
N ASP A 265 -2.30 21.00 -12.55
CA ASP A 265 -1.81 22.12 -11.72
C ASP A 265 -2.37 22.14 -10.28
N GLU A 266 -3.59 21.65 -10.07
CA GLU A 266 -4.25 21.69 -8.75
C GLU A 266 -3.89 20.50 -7.84
N LYS A 267 -3.14 19.51 -8.32
CA LYS A 267 -2.77 18.31 -7.53
C LYS A 267 -2.19 18.66 -6.16
N GLY A 268 -1.26 19.62 -6.13
CA GLY A 268 -0.58 20.03 -4.91
C GLY A 268 -1.55 20.54 -3.84
N GLN A 269 -2.64 21.21 -4.25
CA GLN A 269 -3.67 21.68 -3.32
C GLN A 269 -4.48 20.50 -2.76
N TRP A 270 -4.87 19.53 -3.59
CA TRP A 270 -5.60 18.34 -3.15
C TRP A 270 -4.80 17.46 -2.19
N VAL A 271 -3.52 17.22 -2.50
CA VAL A 271 -2.61 16.50 -1.61
C VAL A 271 -2.42 17.27 -0.30
N PHE A 272 -2.24 18.60 -0.36
CA PHE A 272 -2.16 19.43 0.83
C PHE A 272 -3.42 19.36 1.71
N TYR A 273 -4.62 19.42 1.12
CA TYR A 273 -5.86 19.26 1.88
C TYR A 273 -5.99 17.88 2.52
N LEU A 274 -5.61 16.83 1.80
CA LEU A 274 -5.59 15.47 2.32
C LEU A 274 -4.63 15.34 3.51
N ASP A 275 -3.43 15.91 3.40
CA ASP A 275 -2.43 15.90 4.45
C ASP A 275 -2.84 16.76 5.64
N LEU A 276 -3.50 17.89 5.39
CA LEU A 276 -4.04 18.75 6.44
C LEU A 276 -5.15 18.04 7.23
N ILE A 277 -6.06 17.34 6.54
CA ILE A 277 -7.16 16.62 7.18
C ILE A 277 -6.61 15.40 7.94
N THR A 278 -5.71 14.63 7.32
CA THR A 278 -5.10 13.44 7.95
C THR A 278 -4.21 13.84 9.12
N GLY A 279 -3.40 14.89 8.96
CA GLY A 279 -2.52 15.43 10.00
C GLY A 279 -3.27 16.02 11.19
N LYS A 280 -4.39 16.73 10.95
CA LYS A 280 -5.28 17.18 12.04
C LYS A 280 -5.96 16.02 12.77
N LEU A 281 -6.13 14.88 12.12
CA LEU A 281 -6.69 13.67 12.75
C LEU A 281 -5.64 12.87 13.53
N HIS A 282 -4.36 12.95 13.13
CA HIS A 282 -3.23 12.36 13.84
C HIS A 282 -2.77 13.20 15.04
N SER A 283 -2.99 14.53 15.00
CA SER A 283 -2.67 15.44 16.10
C SER A 283 -3.89 16.31 16.45
N PRO A 284 -4.72 15.91 17.43
CA PRO A 284 -5.72 16.80 17.97
C PRO A 284 -5.01 17.88 18.80
N SER A 285 -4.83 19.05 18.19
CA SER A 285 -4.48 20.35 18.81
C SER A 285 -3.09 20.50 19.45
N ILE A 286 -2.18 21.16 18.72
CA ILE A 286 -1.34 22.21 19.31
C ILE A 286 -1.47 23.44 18.39
N PRO A 287 -2.19 24.51 18.78
CA PRO A 287 -2.16 25.75 18.02
C PRO A 287 -0.71 26.29 18.03
N PRO A 288 -0.22 26.83 16.90
CA PRO A 288 1.11 27.42 16.87
C PRO A 288 1.18 28.57 17.90
N PRO A 289 2.30 28.73 18.63
CA PRO A 289 2.47 29.90 19.47
C PRO A 289 2.42 31.12 18.55
N ILE A 290 1.45 31.99 18.80
CA ILE A 290 1.35 33.30 18.15
C ILE A 290 2.57 34.10 18.61
N LEU A 291 3.66 34.01 17.85
CA LEU A 291 4.75 34.97 17.92
C LEU A 291 4.22 36.27 17.33
N LYS A 292 3.68 37.12 18.21
CA LYS A 292 3.57 38.56 17.96
C LYS A 292 4.99 39.11 17.91
N VAL A 293 5.40 39.62 16.75
CA VAL A 293 6.35 40.73 16.63
C VAL A 293 5.71 41.75 15.71
#